data_AF-A0A377Q1V3-F1
#
_entry.id   AF-A0A377Q1V3-F1
#
_cell.length_a   1.000
_cell.length_b   1.000
_cell.length_c   1.000
_cell.angle_alpha   90.00
_cell.angle_beta   90.00
_cell.angle_gamma   90.00
#
_symmetry.space_group_name_H-M   'P 1'
#
loop_
_entity.id
_entity.type
_entity.pdbx_description
1 polymer ?
#
loop_
_entity_poly.entity_id
_entity_poly.type
_entity_poly.pdbx_seq_one_letter_code
_entity_poly.pdbx_strand_id
1 'polypeptide(L)'
;MKEDYDEVLLKELEKRLQKPKNQQLIVLHIQGSHGPSYYKRYPQEFERFKPTCQTNQLEKCSQESLVNTYDNTLLYTDFILSKIIALLKQKQDYQSTLLYVSDHGESLGENGIYLHGMPYPLAPKEQTHVPMIFWSNDGQLMKKLDGKKDLEFSHDNIFHTILGYFKAKTPLYDSTLDLLSN
;
A
#
# COMPACT_ATOMS: atom_id res chain seq x y z
N MET A 1 20.43 -8.23 -12.92
CA MET A 1 19.58 -7.01 -13.08
C MET A 1 19.84 -6.14 -11.87
N LYS A 2 20.02 -4.84 -12.04
CA LYS A 2 20.13 -3.92 -10.91
C LYS A 2 18.77 -3.97 -10.21
N GLU A 3 18.74 -4.40 -8.95
CA GLU A 3 17.49 -4.35 -8.18
C GLU A 3 17.21 -2.88 -7.92
N ASP A 4 16.24 -2.32 -8.64
CA ASP A 4 15.80 -0.95 -8.47
C ASP A 4 14.72 -0.91 -7.39
N TYR A 5 14.85 0.03 -6.45
CA TYR A 5 13.84 0.25 -5.41
C TYR A 5 12.60 0.95 -5.98
N ASP A 6 11.47 0.85 -5.26
CA ASP A 6 10.18 1.42 -5.68
C ASP A 6 10.19 2.94 -5.92
N GLU A 7 11.20 3.67 -5.43
CA GLU A 7 11.40 5.10 -5.74
C GLU A 7 11.49 5.40 -7.24
N VAL A 8 11.84 4.42 -8.08
CA VAL A 8 11.84 4.58 -9.54
C VAL A 8 10.47 5.03 -10.06
N LEU A 9 9.39 4.60 -9.41
CA LEU A 9 8.01 4.95 -9.76
C LEU A 9 7.70 6.43 -9.53
N LEU A 10 8.39 7.09 -8.59
CA LEU A 10 8.18 8.52 -8.29
C LEU A 10 8.53 9.41 -9.48
N LYS A 11 9.59 9.07 -10.22
CA LYS A 11 10.01 9.82 -11.42
C LYS A 11 8.97 9.70 -12.54
N GLU A 12 8.41 8.52 -12.74
CA GLU A 12 7.37 8.30 -13.75
C GLU A 12 6.04 8.94 -13.34
N LEU A 13 5.70 8.91 -12.05
CA LEU A 13 4.56 9.65 -11.50
C LEU A 13 4.70 11.15 -11.77
N GLU A 14 5.85 11.76 -11.46
CA GLU A 14 6.10 13.18 -11.67
C GLU A 14 5.92 13.58 -13.15
N LYS A 15 6.51 12.81 -14.07
CA LYS A 15 6.33 13.00 -15.52
C LYS A 15 4.85 12.89 -15.93
N ARG A 16 4.12 11.93 -15.37
CA ARG A 16 2.70 11.75 -15.68
C ARG A 16 1.87 12.93 -15.20
N LEU A 17 2.16 13.43 -14.00
CA LEU A 17 1.49 14.56 -13.36
C LEU A 17 1.74 15.92 -14.07
N GLN A 18 2.68 16.01 -15.01
CA GLN A 18 2.88 17.20 -15.84
C GLN A 18 1.94 17.27 -17.06
N LYS A 19 1.28 16.15 -17.43
CA LYS A 19 0.39 16.09 -18.60
C LYS A 19 -1.03 16.48 -18.21
N PRO A 20 -1.59 17.60 -18.72
CA PRO A 20 -2.93 18.05 -18.35
C PRO A 20 -4.00 17.06 -18.85
N LYS A 21 -4.96 16.72 -17.99
CA LYS A 21 -6.17 15.94 -18.35
C LYS A 21 -7.31 16.27 -17.39
N ASN A 22 -8.56 16.11 -17.82
CA ASN A 22 -9.73 16.39 -16.98
C ASN A 22 -9.86 15.42 -15.78
N GLN A 23 -9.67 14.12 -16.00
CA GLN A 23 -9.72 13.08 -14.97
C GLN A 23 -8.62 12.05 -15.23
N GLN A 24 -7.95 11.60 -14.16
CA GLN A 24 -6.87 10.61 -14.26
C GLN A 24 -6.97 9.59 -13.13
N LEU A 25 -6.84 8.31 -13.48
CA LEU A 25 -6.47 7.24 -12.56
C LEU A 25 -5.03 6.84 -12.87
N ILE A 26 -4.17 6.87 -11.85
CA ILE A 26 -2.78 6.42 -11.95
C ILE A 26 -2.63 5.28 -10.95
N VAL A 27 -2.24 4.11 -11.43
CA VAL A 27 -1.96 2.94 -10.59
C VAL A 27 -0.45 2.76 -10.53
N LEU A 28 0.09 2.78 -9.31
CA LEU A 28 1.49 2.45 -9.04
C LEU A 28 1.51 1.10 -8.35
N HIS A 29 2.08 0.10 -9.01
CA HIS A 29 2.24 -1.23 -8.44
C HIS A 29 3.68 -1.34 -7.90
N ILE A 30 3.80 -1.45 -6.58
CA ILE A 30 5.08 -1.47 -5.88
C ILE A 30 5.52 -2.92 -5.61
N GLN A 31 6.83 -3.14 -5.48
CA GLN A 31 7.37 -4.39 -4.97
C GLN A 31 7.12 -4.54 -3.45
N GLY A 32 7.08 -3.41 -2.73
CA GLY A 32 6.67 -3.35 -1.32
C GLY A 32 7.48 -4.29 -0.43
N SER A 33 6.78 -5.10 0.36
CA SER A 33 7.40 -6.02 1.32
C SER A 33 7.67 -7.42 0.78
N HIS A 34 7.76 -7.61 -0.54
CA HIS A 34 7.88 -8.93 -1.15
C HIS A 34 9.12 -9.73 -0.69
N GLY A 35 8.85 -10.87 -0.03
CA GLY A 35 9.85 -11.84 0.43
C GLY A 35 10.38 -12.81 -0.64
N PRO A 36 11.23 -13.77 -0.28
CA PRO A 36 11.95 -13.87 0.99
C PRO A 36 13.12 -12.87 1.10
N SER A 37 13.42 -12.12 0.02
CA SER A 37 14.55 -11.18 -0.02
C SER A 37 14.22 -9.79 0.56
N TYR A 38 13.57 -9.73 1.74
CA TYR A 38 13.09 -8.48 2.34
C TYR A 38 14.18 -7.41 2.47
N TYR A 39 15.40 -7.83 2.80
CA TYR A 39 16.57 -6.97 2.95
C TYR A 39 16.99 -6.21 1.67
N LYS A 40 16.40 -6.57 0.52
CA LYS A 40 16.63 -5.90 -0.76
C LYS A 40 15.50 -4.95 -1.16
N ARG A 41 14.49 -4.75 -0.30
CA ARG A 41 13.34 -3.88 -0.58
C ARG A 41 13.56 -2.43 -0.19
N TYR A 42 14.62 -2.14 0.56
CA TYR A 42 14.92 -0.80 1.04
C TYR A 42 16.43 -0.51 0.92
N PRO A 43 16.82 0.75 0.68
CA PRO A 43 18.23 1.13 0.70
C PRO A 43 18.75 1.28 2.14
N GLN A 44 20.06 1.38 2.29
CA GLN A 44 20.74 1.34 3.58
C GLN A 44 20.24 2.41 4.57
N GLU A 45 19.80 3.57 4.09
CA GLU A 45 19.28 4.67 4.92
C GLU A 45 17.98 4.31 5.64
N PHE A 46 17.26 3.28 5.15
CA PHE A 46 16.03 2.76 5.73
C PHE A 46 16.25 1.51 6.57
N GLU A 47 17.49 1.04 6.71
CA GLU A 47 17.84 -0.04 7.65
C GLU A 47 17.92 0.49 9.08
N ARG A 48 16.76 0.90 9.63
CA ARG A 48 16.64 1.54 10.94
C ARG A 48 16.50 0.53 12.07
N PHE A 49 15.71 -0.52 11.86
CA PHE A 49 15.49 -1.58 12.83
C PHE A 49 16.56 -2.67 12.66
N LYS A 50 17.23 -3.05 13.75
CA LYS A 50 18.39 -3.96 13.76
C LYS A 50 18.33 -4.89 14.97
N PRO A 51 18.88 -6.12 14.88
CA PRO A 51 19.59 -6.71 13.72
C PRO A 51 18.65 -7.05 12.54
N THR A 52 19.19 -7.28 11.33
CA THR A 52 18.43 -7.65 10.13
C THR A 52 18.80 -9.04 9.60
N CYS A 53 17.89 -9.66 8.86
CA CYS A 53 17.99 -10.94 8.18
C CYS A 53 18.43 -10.73 6.72
N GLN A 54 19.74 -10.87 6.47
CA GLN A 54 20.38 -10.59 5.17
C GLN A 54 20.48 -11.84 4.28
N THR A 55 19.44 -12.67 4.26
CA THR A 55 19.38 -13.93 3.50
C THR A 55 17.95 -14.27 3.11
N ASN A 56 17.79 -15.10 2.08
CA ASN A 56 16.49 -15.67 1.69
C ASN A 56 16.13 -16.92 2.52
N GLN A 57 17.06 -17.44 3.32
CA GLN A 57 16.86 -18.59 4.21
C GLN A 57 16.30 -18.10 5.55
N LEU A 58 15.01 -17.72 5.53
CA LEU A 58 14.33 -17.04 6.63
C LEU A 58 14.39 -17.83 7.95
N GLU A 59 14.37 -19.17 7.86
CA GLU A 59 14.45 -20.09 8.99
C GLU A 59 15.79 -20.06 9.74
N LYS A 60 16.83 -19.48 9.12
CA LYS A 60 18.16 -19.30 9.75
C LYS A 60 18.29 -17.99 10.51
N CYS A 61 17.32 -17.09 10.36
CA CYS A 61 17.28 -15.82 11.07
C CYS A 61 16.55 -15.97 12.40
N SER A 62 16.88 -15.11 13.38
CA SER A 62 16.02 -14.99 14.55
C SER A 62 14.70 -14.33 14.17
N GLN A 63 13.64 -14.61 14.93
CA GLN A 63 12.35 -13.97 14.73
C GLN A 63 12.47 -12.44 14.75
N GLU A 64 13.22 -11.91 15.71
CA GLU A 64 13.49 -10.47 15.83
C GLU A 64 14.14 -9.89 14.58
N SER A 65 15.18 -10.55 14.02
CA SER A 65 15.88 -10.00 12.86
C SER A 65 15.03 -10.06 11.60
N LEU A 66 14.18 -11.08 11.45
CA LEU A 66 13.22 -11.17 10.36
C LEU A 66 12.16 -10.06 10.45
N VAL A 67 11.54 -9.88 11.62
CA VAL A 67 10.56 -8.80 11.86
C VAL A 67 11.17 -7.42 11.61
N ASN A 68 12.36 -7.15 12.15
CA ASN A 68 13.06 -5.88 11.89
C ASN A 68 13.34 -5.63 10.40
N THR A 69 13.66 -6.69 9.64
CA THR A 69 13.88 -6.57 8.19
C THR A 69 12.59 -6.25 7.47
N TYR A 70 11.48 -6.89 7.83
CA TYR A 70 10.15 -6.58 7.31
C TYR A 70 9.71 -5.15 7.68
N ASP A 71 9.93 -4.71 8.92
CA ASP A 71 9.58 -3.35 9.35
C ASP A 71 10.36 -2.27 8.58
N ASN A 72 11.59 -2.55 8.16
CA ASN A 72 12.35 -1.65 7.29
C ASN A 72 11.73 -1.55 5.87
N THR A 73 11.10 -2.61 5.34
CA THR A 73 10.36 -2.54 4.06
C THR A 73 9.10 -1.67 4.19
N LEU A 74 8.42 -1.76 5.34
CA LEU A 74 7.25 -0.93 5.66
C LEU A 74 7.65 0.54 5.82
N LEU A 75 8.75 0.82 6.51
CA LEU A 75 9.30 2.18 6.66
C LEU A 75 9.64 2.80 5.30
N TYR A 76 10.21 2.01 4.39
CA TYR A 76 10.49 2.48 3.04
C TYR A 76 9.20 2.74 2.23
N THR A 77 8.21 1.85 2.35
CA THR A 77 6.89 2.04 1.72
C THR A 77 6.21 3.31 2.23
N ASP A 78 6.20 3.56 3.54
CA ASP A 78 5.69 4.79 4.14
C ASP A 78 6.36 6.04 3.55
N PHE A 79 7.68 6.01 3.41
CA PHE A 79 8.42 7.08 2.73
C PHE A 79 7.96 7.30 1.29
N ILE A 80 7.79 6.24 0.49
CA ILE A 80 7.29 6.35 -0.89
C ILE A 80 5.89 6.99 -0.90
N LEU A 81 4.98 6.53 -0.03
CA LEU A 81 3.63 7.12 0.08
C LEU A 81 3.70 8.60 0.45
N SER A 82 4.58 8.98 1.38
CA SER A 82 4.79 10.38 1.77
C SER A 82 5.24 11.25 0.58
N LYS A 83 6.10 10.72 -0.30
CA LYS A 83 6.56 11.41 -1.53
C LYS A 83 5.46 11.54 -2.57
N ILE A 84 4.62 10.51 -2.73
CA ILE A 84 3.44 10.58 -3.59
C ILE A 84 2.50 11.68 -3.09
N ILE A 85 2.20 11.72 -1.79
CA ILE A 85 1.37 12.78 -1.19
C ILE A 85 1.99 14.17 -1.42
N ALA A 86 3.31 14.31 -1.25
CA ALA A 86 3.99 15.57 -1.49
C ALA A 86 3.85 16.05 -2.95
N LEU A 87 3.97 15.15 -3.94
CA LEU A 87 3.76 15.45 -5.36
C LEU A 87 2.30 15.84 -5.65
N LEU A 88 1.33 15.13 -5.06
CA LEU A 88 -0.10 15.43 -5.23
C LEU A 88 -0.48 16.79 -4.62
N LYS A 89 0.11 17.17 -3.48
CA LYS A 89 -0.10 18.48 -2.84
C LYS A 89 0.34 19.66 -3.72
N GLN A 90 1.27 19.45 -4.65
CA GLN A 90 1.70 20.49 -5.59
C GLN A 90 0.68 20.74 -6.72
N LYS A 91 -0.32 19.87 -6.88
CA LYS A 91 -1.37 19.99 -7.91
C LYS A 91 -2.60 20.71 -7.37
N GLN A 92 -2.46 22.03 -7.16
CA GLN A 92 -3.52 22.87 -6.61
C GLN A 92 -4.78 22.94 -7.49
N ASP A 93 -4.63 22.77 -8.80
CA ASP A 93 -5.75 22.78 -9.76
C ASP A 93 -6.53 21.45 -9.80
N TYR A 94 -6.13 20.45 -9.01
CA TYR A 94 -6.72 19.10 -9.01
C TYR A 94 -7.19 18.69 -7.62
N GLN A 95 -8.39 18.11 -7.55
CA GLN A 95 -8.77 17.26 -6.44
C GLN A 95 -7.99 15.95 -6.52
N SER A 96 -7.01 15.79 -5.64
CA SER A 96 -6.05 14.69 -5.65
C SER A 96 -6.26 13.78 -4.46
N THR A 97 -6.26 12.48 -4.71
CA THR A 97 -6.45 11.44 -3.69
C THR A 97 -5.45 10.32 -3.91
N LEU A 98 -4.88 9.82 -2.82
CA LEU A 98 -4.11 8.60 -2.74
C LEU A 98 -4.97 7.56 -2.00
N LEU A 99 -5.13 6.39 -2.61
CA LEU A 99 -5.59 5.17 -1.96
C LEU A 99 -4.47 4.14 -2.09
N TYR A 100 -3.90 3.74 -0.97
CA TYR A 100 -2.95 2.64 -0.86
C TYR A 100 -3.64 1.44 -0.21
N VAL A 101 -3.38 0.25 -0.72
CA VAL A 101 -3.84 -1.00 -0.15
C VAL A 101 -2.84 -2.10 -0.51
N SER A 102 -2.49 -2.96 0.46
CA SER A 102 -1.67 -4.15 0.18
C SER A 102 -2.54 -5.22 -0.47
N ASP A 103 -1.99 -6.00 -1.40
CA ASP A 103 -2.69 -7.12 -2.05
C ASP A 103 -2.95 -8.28 -1.09
N HIS A 104 -2.02 -8.54 -0.17
CA HIS A 104 -2.15 -9.45 0.97
C HIS A 104 -1.16 -9.07 2.09
N GLY A 105 -1.18 -9.81 3.19
CA GLY A 105 -0.19 -9.73 4.26
C GLY A 105 0.88 -10.82 4.17
N GLU A 106 1.65 -11.05 5.24
CA GLU A 106 2.83 -11.92 5.21
C GLU A 106 2.98 -12.65 6.56
N SER A 107 3.26 -13.95 6.56
CA SER A 107 3.70 -14.67 7.76
C SER A 107 5.22 -14.61 7.91
N LEU A 108 5.68 -14.32 9.12
CA LEU A 108 7.08 -14.08 9.45
C LEU A 108 7.64 -15.14 10.41
N GLY A 109 7.09 -16.35 10.42
CA GLY A 109 7.56 -17.47 11.25
C GLY A 109 6.60 -17.85 12.38
N GLU A 110 5.48 -17.15 12.54
CA GLU A 110 4.44 -17.51 13.51
C GLU A 110 3.97 -18.95 13.26
N ASN A 111 4.03 -19.79 14.29
CA ASN A 111 3.68 -21.21 14.20
C ASN A 111 4.48 -21.99 13.12
N GLY A 112 5.68 -21.53 12.76
CA GLY A 112 6.50 -22.13 11.71
C GLY A 112 6.04 -21.83 10.29
N ILE A 113 5.12 -20.87 10.11
CA ILE A 113 4.59 -20.45 8.82
C ILE A 113 5.37 -19.23 8.35
N TYR A 114 5.87 -19.29 7.12
CA TYR A 114 6.55 -18.18 6.46
C TYR A 114 5.85 -17.86 5.15
N LEU A 115 6.08 -16.65 4.66
CA LEU A 115 5.56 -16.14 3.39
C LEU A 115 4.02 -16.02 3.42
N HIS A 116 3.41 -16.11 2.26
CA HIS A 116 1.98 -16.02 2.03
C HIS A 116 1.50 -17.15 1.11
N GLY A 117 0.20 -17.17 0.83
CA GLY A 117 -0.42 -18.13 -0.09
C GLY A 117 -1.04 -19.34 0.61
N MET A 118 -1.31 -19.25 1.91
CA MET A 118 -2.16 -20.23 2.56
C MET A 118 -3.59 -20.18 1.99
N PRO A 119 -4.28 -21.32 1.89
CA PRO A 119 -5.70 -21.33 1.50
C PRO A 119 -6.49 -20.39 2.41
N TYR A 120 -7.27 -19.46 1.83
CA TYR A 120 -7.92 -18.37 2.57
C TYR A 120 -8.67 -18.80 3.85
N PRO A 121 -9.44 -19.92 3.86
CA PRO A 121 -10.14 -20.38 5.08
C PRO A 121 -9.20 -20.84 6.22
N LEU A 122 -7.93 -21.08 5.92
CA LEU A 122 -6.89 -21.52 6.86
C LEU A 122 -5.80 -20.46 7.05
N ALA A 123 -5.85 -19.37 6.29
CA ALA A 123 -4.83 -18.34 6.32
C ALA A 123 -4.90 -17.57 7.66
N PRO A 124 -3.75 -17.31 8.30
CA PRO A 124 -3.73 -16.52 9.51
C PRO A 124 -4.04 -15.06 9.20
N LYS A 125 -4.46 -14.30 10.21
CA LYS A 125 -4.79 -12.86 10.05
C LYS A 125 -3.63 -12.07 9.46
N GLU A 126 -2.40 -12.49 9.73
CA GLU A 126 -1.17 -11.89 9.22
C GLU A 126 -1.12 -11.92 7.68
N GLN A 127 -1.79 -12.87 7.01
CA GLN A 127 -1.88 -12.94 5.54
C GLN A 127 -3.12 -12.27 4.96
N THR A 128 -4.19 -12.08 5.75
CA THR A 128 -5.50 -11.60 5.24
C THR A 128 -5.87 -10.20 5.71
N HIS A 129 -5.34 -9.73 6.83
CA HIS A 129 -5.55 -8.38 7.35
C HIS A 129 -4.48 -7.45 6.78
N VAL A 130 -4.88 -6.55 5.88
CA VAL A 130 -3.97 -5.67 5.15
C VAL A 130 -4.15 -4.20 5.52
N PRO A 131 -3.09 -3.38 5.41
CA PRO A 131 -3.22 -1.94 5.54
C PRO A 131 -3.95 -1.35 4.34
N MET A 132 -4.84 -0.40 4.62
CA MET A 132 -5.42 0.50 3.63
C MET A 132 -5.25 1.93 4.13
N ILE A 133 -4.62 2.80 3.32
CA ILE A 133 -4.36 4.20 3.66
C ILE A 133 -5.04 5.09 2.64
N PHE A 134 -5.78 6.07 3.13
CA PHE A 134 -6.41 7.09 2.31
C PHE A 134 -5.88 8.47 2.66
N TRP A 135 -5.56 9.25 1.63
CA TRP A 135 -5.26 10.67 1.77
C TRP A 135 -5.92 11.44 0.63
N SER A 136 -6.47 12.61 0.92
CA SER A 136 -6.99 13.54 -0.09
C SER A 136 -6.66 14.99 0.27
N ASN A 137 -6.48 15.83 -0.75
CA ASN A 137 -6.46 17.28 -0.55
C ASN A 137 -7.88 17.89 -0.40
N ASP A 138 -8.93 17.08 -0.58
CA ASP A 138 -10.31 17.43 -0.22
C ASP A 138 -10.62 17.04 1.23
N GLY A 139 -10.75 18.04 2.09
CA GLY A 139 -11.08 17.86 3.50
C GLY A 139 -12.45 17.21 3.75
N GLN A 140 -13.40 17.28 2.81
CA GLN A 140 -14.69 16.60 2.94
C GLN A 140 -14.54 15.09 2.76
N LEU A 141 -13.73 14.64 1.78
CA LEU A 141 -13.43 13.22 1.60
C LEU A 141 -12.70 12.65 2.83
N MET A 142 -11.74 13.39 3.39
CA MET A 142 -11.06 12.98 4.62
C MET A 142 -12.04 12.82 5.79
N LYS A 143 -12.97 13.78 5.99
CA LYS A 143 -13.98 13.71 7.05
C LYS A 143 -14.94 12.53 6.90
N LYS A 144 -15.31 12.16 5.67
CA LYS A 144 -16.19 11.01 5.42
C LYS A 144 -15.59 9.70 5.91
N LEU A 145 -14.27 9.54 5.81
CA LEU A 145 -13.58 8.32 6.21
C LEU A 145 -13.13 8.30 7.67
N ASP A 146 -12.91 9.47 8.29
CA ASP A 146 -12.47 9.56 9.68
C ASP A 146 -13.41 8.80 10.65
N GLY A 147 -14.73 8.90 10.44
CA GLY A 147 -15.73 8.16 11.22
C GLY A 147 -15.90 6.69 10.84
N LYS A 148 -15.19 6.20 9.81
CA LYS A 148 -15.31 4.83 9.28
C LYS A 148 -14.06 3.98 9.51
N LYS A 149 -12.97 4.54 10.04
CA LYS A 149 -11.68 3.85 10.18
C LYS A 149 -11.71 2.55 11.00
N ASP A 150 -12.67 2.42 11.91
CA ASP A 150 -12.84 1.26 12.80
C ASP A 150 -13.86 0.24 12.25
N LEU A 151 -14.40 0.48 11.04
CA LEU A 151 -15.27 -0.46 10.34
C LEU A 151 -14.45 -1.48 9.56
N GLU A 152 -15.03 -2.66 9.35
CA GLU A 152 -14.42 -3.70 8.53
C GLU A 152 -14.62 -3.40 7.04
N PHE A 153 -13.52 -3.45 6.30
CA PHE A 153 -13.49 -3.29 4.84
C PHE A 153 -12.64 -4.39 4.20
N SER A 154 -12.85 -4.62 2.92
CA SER A 154 -12.08 -5.56 2.12
C SER A 154 -11.75 -4.95 0.75
N HIS A 155 -11.07 -5.74 -0.10
CA HIS A 155 -10.86 -5.37 -1.50
C HIS A 155 -12.16 -5.24 -2.31
N ASP A 156 -13.27 -5.80 -1.84
CA ASP A 156 -14.58 -5.67 -2.48
C ASP A 156 -15.03 -4.21 -2.56
N ASN A 157 -14.59 -3.38 -1.60
CA ASN A 157 -14.90 -1.95 -1.57
C ASN A 157 -14.16 -1.15 -2.66
N ILE A 158 -13.01 -1.62 -3.16
CA ILE A 158 -12.14 -0.82 -4.04
C ILE A 158 -12.84 -0.51 -5.36
N PHE A 159 -13.51 -1.50 -5.96
CA PHE A 159 -14.19 -1.34 -7.25
C PHE A 159 -15.24 -0.22 -7.18
N HIS A 160 -16.12 -0.29 -6.18
CA HIS A 160 -17.20 0.67 -6.01
C HIS A 160 -16.68 2.06 -5.61
N THR A 161 -15.64 2.11 -4.78
CA THR A 161 -15.00 3.37 -4.38
C THR A 161 -14.39 4.11 -5.57
N ILE A 162 -13.70 3.40 -6.48
CA ILE A 162 -13.14 4.02 -7.70
C ILE A 162 -14.27 4.54 -8.60
N LEU A 163 -15.34 3.77 -8.79
CA LEU A 163 -16.49 4.21 -9.59
C LEU A 163 -17.17 5.46 -8.99
N GLY A 164 -17.40 5.45 -7.68
CA GLY A 164 -17.98 6.57 -6.92
C GLY A 164 -17.12 7.83 -7.02
N TYR A 165 -15.80 7.69 -6.83
CA TYR A 165 -14.84 8.79 -6.94
C TYR A 165 -14.90 9.51 -8.29
N PHE A 166 -14.97 8.74 -9.39
CA PHE A 166 -15.06 9.30 -10.75
C PHE A 166 -16.49 9.61 -11.21
N LYS A 167 -17.50 9.40 -10.35
CA LYS A 167 -18.93 9.59 -10.65
C LYS A 167 -19.37 8.78 -11.89
N ALA A 168 -18.84 7.58 -12.05
CA ALA A 168 -19.17 6.69 -13.16
C ALA A 168 -20.63 6.21 -13.05
N LYS A 169 -21.39 6.31 -14.15
CA LYS A 169 -22.78 5.84 -14.21
C LYS A 169 -22.81 4.43 -14.78
N THR A 170 -23.09 3.43 -13.94
CA THR A 170 -23.17 2.02 -14.35
C THR A 170 -24.13 1.27 -13.40
N PRO A 171 -24.89 0.28 -13.89
CA PRO A 171 -25.71 -0.58 -13.03
C PRO A 171 -24.87 -1.45 -12.08
N LEU A 172 -23.55 -1.54 -12.29
CA LEU A 172 -22.63 -2.30 -11.45
C LEU A 172 -22.20 -1.54 -10.18
N TYR A 173 -22.53 -0.26 -10.07
CA TYR A 173 -22.15 0.54 -8.89
C TYR A 173 -23.12 0.27 -7.73
N ASP A 174 -22.57 -0.17 -6.60
CA ASP A 174 -23.26 -0.33 -5.33
C ASP A 174 -22.68 0.68 -4.33
N SER A 175 -23.50 1.64 -3.89
CA SER A 175 -23.08 2.66 -2.94
C SER A 175 -22.81 2.12 -1.54
N THR A 176 -23.33 0.94 -1.19
CA THR A 176 -23.08 0.32 0.12
C THR A 176 -21.64 -0.20 0.25
N LEU A 177 -20.96 -0.41 -0.87
CA LEU A 177 -19.56 -0.84 -0.94
C LEU A 177 -18.58 0.30 -1.25
N ASP A 178 -19.06 1.52 -1.55
CA ASP A 178 -18.22 2.70 -1.75
C ASP A 178 -17.82 3.31 -0.40
N LEU A 179 -16.52 3.35 -0.11
CA LEU A 179 -15.97 3.93 1.11
C LEU A 179 -16.35 5.42 1.27
N LEU A 180 -16.52 6.14 0.16
CA LEU A 180 -16.78 7.57 0.08
C LEU A 180 -18.28 7.92 -0.04
N SER A 181 -19.15 6.91 -0.07
CA SER A 181 -20.60 7.13 0.02
C SER A 181 -20.99 7.63 1.42
N ASN A 182 -22.15 8.26 1.52
CA ASN A 182 -22.67 8.78 2.80
C ASN A 182 -23.29 7.66 3.62
#